data_AF-A0YWR9-F1
#
_entry.id   AF-A0YWR9-F1
#
_cell.length_a   1.000
_cell.length_b   1.000
_cell.length_c   1.000
_cell.angle_alpha   90.00
_cell.angle_beta   90.00
_cell.angle_gamma   90.00
#
_symmetry.space_group_name_H-M   'P 1'
#
loop_
_entity.id
_entity.type
_entity.pdbx_description
1 polymer ?
#
loop_
_entity_poly.entity_id
_entity_poly.type
_entity_poly.pdbx_seq_one_letter_code
_entity_poly.pdbx_strand_id
1 'polypeptide(L)'
;MSRLDDIIELIQTTNEVYFITAPGRVRTAYILVDDIIELSLKVFLQEKVYEQRVNCQIDLESASLVTSRNHKDSLRRYFEEKLNIDELSNELGRGTTGVPILQNHLVSFPLIRHWSANDPNARHTFDRVIDDVKPFFALPTTAPVGTPPNPATNLLDEALIRHKTRNKFYHDQNLSGLDINDEKCLSALCAMFDLVDHLFPTFSDEVKSKHTVRCQIGVLRLKQTASLGHRELSQPYEAALQLLKKGHKYDFERRSVEHSLVHTVSDRFFGSLREQFKNTIAKLQVRINKIDTMARPKQDHIDEKNDKEKLIQILQKQLDQINALLGAP
;
A
#
# COMPACT_ATOMS: atom_id res chain seq x y z
N MET A 1 -5.78 -7.24 18.60
CA MET A 1 -6.27 -6.26 17.61
C MET A 1 -5.21 -6.14 16.54
N SER A 2 -5.60 -6.21 15.27
CA SER A 2 -4.67 -6.08 14.15
C SER A 2 -4.21 -4.63 14.06
N ARG A 3 -2.90 -4.38 14.01
CA ARG A 3 -2.35 -3.03 13.78
C ARG A 3 -2.65 -2.52 12.37
N LEU A 4 -3.03 -3.44 11.47
CA LEU A 4 -3.48 -3.13 10.12
C LEU A 4 -4.77 -2.30 10.12
N ASP A 5 -5.67 -2.51 11.09
CA ASP A 5 -6.90 -1.73 11.17
C ASP A 5 -6.61 -0.24 11.41
N ASP A 6 -5.70 0.04 12.36
CA ASP A 6 -5.23 1.39 12.65
C ASP A 6 -4.59 2.04 11.40
N ILE A 7 -3.78 1.27 10.64
CA ILE A 7 -3.17 1.73 9.39
C ILE A 7 -4.25 2.08 8.35
N ILE A 8 -5.28 1.23 8.21
CA ILE A 8 -6.35 1.48 7.24
C ILE A 8 -7.16 2.74 7.62
N GLU A 9 -7.39 3.00 8.90
CA GLU A 9 -8.05 4.23 9.36
C GLU A 9 -7.20 5.49 9.05
N LEU A 10 -5.88 5.39 9.22
CA LEU A 10 -4.95 6.47 8.84
C LEU A 10 -4.94 6.70 7.33
N ILE A 11 -4.99 5.62 6.54
CA ILE A 11 -5.16 5.70 5.09
C ILE A 11 -6.46 6.43 4.73
N GLN A 12 -7.57 6.08 5.37
CA GLN A 12 -8.85 6.75 5.15
C GLN A 12 -8.75 8.25 5.39
N THR A 13 -8.20 8.62 6.53
CA THR A 13 -8.05 10.02 6.96
C THR A 13 -7.15 10.79 5.99
N THR A 14 -6.06 10.17 5.53
CA THR A 14 -5.13 10.79 4.58
C THR A 14 -5.77 10.99 3.20
N ASN A 15 -6.60 10.04 2.76
CA ASN A 15 -7.39 10.19 1.55
C ASN A 15 -8.39 11.33 1.68
N GLU A 16 -9.07 11.47 2.83
CA GLU A 16 -9.99 12.57 3.10
C GLU A 16 -9.28 13.93 3.01
N VAL A 17 -8.07 14.04 3.58
CA VAL A 17 -7.24 15.24 3.42
C VAL A 17 -6.99 15.55 1.95
N TYR A 18 -6.67 14.55 1.12
CA TYR A 18 -6.53 14.75 -0.32
C TYR A 18 -7.81 15.25 -0.99
N PHE A 19 -8.97 14.65 -0.67
CA PHE A 19 -10.25 15.01 -1.28
C PHE A 19 -10.77 16.38 -0.84
N ILE A 20 -10.53 16.80 0.40
CA ILE A 20 -10.99 18.09 0.94
C ILE A 20 -10.07 19.25 0.51
N THR A 21 -8.77 18.98 0.31
CA THR A 21 -7.82 20.05 0.03
C THR A 21 -8.05 20.65 -1.36
N ALA A 22 -7.90 21.97 -1.49
CA ALA A 22 -8.04 22.69 -2.74
C ALA A 22 -7.06 22.19 -3.83
N PRO A 23 -7.42 22.24 -5.12
CA PRO A 23 -6.52 21.90 -6.23
C PRO A 23 -5.18 22.64 -6.11
N GLY A 24 -4.07 21.92 -6.28
CA GLY A 24 -2.72 22.49 -6.16
C GLY A 24 -2.23 22.67 -4.71
N ARG A 25 -2.94 22.16 -3.70
CA ARG A 25 -2.51 22.20 -2.29
C ARG A 25 -2.41 20.82 -1.63
N VAL A 26 -2.24 19.74 -2.40
CA VAL A 26 -2.20 18.33 -1.95
C VAL A 26 -1.00 17.93 -1.07
N ARG A 27 -0.18 18.90 -0.70
CA ARG A 27 1.06 18.73 0.06
C ARG A 27 0.86 17.99 1.39
N THR A 28 -0.21 18.28 2.12
CA THR A 28 -0.44 17.66 3.44
C THR A 28 -0.66 16.16 3.28
N ALA A 29 -1.50 15.75 2.32
CA ALA A 29 -1.71 14.33 2.01
C ALA A 29 -0.40 13.66 1.56
N TYR A 30 0.40 14.34 0.74
CA TYR A 30 1.71 13.84 0.31
C TYR A 30 2.68 13.58 1.47
N ILE A 31 2.70 14.45 2.47
CA ILE A 31 3.54 14.28 3.67
C ILE A 31 3.03 13.11 4.52
N LEU A 32 1.71 13.03 4.73
CA LEU A 32 1.09 11.97 5.52
C LEU A 32 1.33 10.58 4.91
N VAL A 33 1.44 10.47 3.59
CA VAL A 33 1.82 9.22 2.92
C VAL A 33 3.15 8.66 3.45
N ASP A 34 4.17 9.50 3.60
CA ASP A 34 5.47 9.03 4.11
C ASP A 34 5.38 8.58 5.57
N ASP A 35 4.62 9.30 6.39
CA ASP A 35 4.43 8.94 7.79
C ASP A 35 3.66 7.61 7.94
N ILE A 36 2.65 7.37 7.08
CA ILE A 36 1.93 6.08 7.03
C ILE A 36 2.83 4.95 6.54
N ILE A 37 3.65 5.19 5.51
CA ILE A 37 4.61 4.18 5.03
C ILE A 37 5.59 3.85 6.15
N GLU A 38 6.17 4.85 6.81
CA GLU A 38 7.10 4.61 7.92
C GLU A 38 6.44 3.77 9.01
N LEU A 39 5.21 4.11 9.40
CA LEU A 39 4.47 3.36 10.40
C LEU A 39 4.18 1.93 9.93
N SER A 40 3.75 1.75 8.69
CA SER A 40 3.43 0.45 8.09
C SER A 40 4.66 -0.46 8.07
N LEU A 41 5.83 0.06 7.69
CA LEU A 41 7.08 -0.68 7.70
C LEU A 41 7.50 -1.08 9.12
N LYS A 42 7.33 -0.19 10.10
CA LYS A 42 7.61 -0.49 11.52
C LYS A 42 6.67 -1.56 12.07
N VAL A 43 5.37 -1.48 11.76
CA VAL A 43 4.38 -2.48 12.15
C VAL A 43 4.71 -3.83 11.53
N PHE A 44 5.03 -3.86 10.23
CA PHE A 44 5.45 -5.07 9.53
C PHE A 44 6.68 -5.71 10.19
N LEU A 45 7.73 -4.93 10.50
CA LEU A 45 8.91 -5.44 11.18
C LEU A 45 8.59 -5.96 12.58
N GLN A 46 7.71 -5.28 13.33
CA GLN A 46 7.27 -5.76 14.65
C GLN A 46 6.55 -7.12 14.55
N GLU A 47 5.69 -7.31 13.55
CA GLU A 47 5.03 -8.60 13.29
C GLU A 47 6.05 -9.68 12.92
N LYS A 48 7.04 -9.37 12.08
CA LYS A 48 8.11 -10.31 11.70
C LYS A 48 9.02 -10.67 12.87
N VAL A 49 9.33 -9.71 13.74
CA VAL A 49 10.08 -9.95 14.98
C VAL A 49 9.30 -10.88 15.90
N TYR A 50 8.00 -10.65 16.06
CA TYR A 50 7.14 -11.52 16.87
C TYR A 50 7.09 -12.94 16.30
N GLU A 51 6.90 -13.10 14.99
CA GLU A 51 6.93 -14.39 14.28
C GLU A 51 8.25 -15.13 14.54
N GLN A 52 9.39 -14.44 14.39
CA GLN A 52 10.71 -15.03 14.66
C GLN A 52 10.89 -15.43 16.13
N ARG A 53 10.38 -14.65 17.10
CA ARG A 53 10.46 -14.99 18.53
C ARG A 53 9.67 -16.26 18.85
N VAL A 54 8.47 -16.39 18.30
CA VAL A 54 7.64 -17.60 18.47
C VAL A 54 8.34 -18.81 17.87
N ASN A 55 8.84 -18.70 16.64
CA ASN A 55 9.54 -19.80 15.97
C ASN A 55 10.85 -20.18 16.68
N CYS A 56 11.59 -19.19 17.18
CA CYS A 56 12.80 -19.41 17.98
C CYS A 56 12.48 -20.14 19.28
N GLN A 57 11.42 -19.76 19.98
CA GLN A 57 11.00 -20.46 21.18
C GLN A 57 10.63 -21.92 20.87
N ILE A 58 9.88 -22.18 19.79
CA ILE A 58 9.53 -23.54 19.36
C ILE A 58 10.80 -24.36 19.05
N ASP A 59 11.75 -23.78 18.33
CA ASP A 59 13.02 -24.44 17.98
C ASP A 59 13.84 -24.79 19.23
N LEU A 60 14.00 -23.84 20.16
CA LEU A 60 14.69 -24.06 21.43
C LEU A 60 13.97 -25.07 22.33
N GLU A 61 12.64 -25.11 22.34
CA GLU A 61 11.86 -26.13 23.05
C GLU A 61 12.05 -27.51 22.42
N SER A 62 12.06 -27.60 21.09
CA SER A 62 12.28 -28.86 20.36
C SER A 62 13.68 -29.43 20.60
N ALA A 63 14.68 -28.54 20.74
CA ALA A 63 16.05 -28.90 21.10
C ALA A 63 16.24 -29.16 22.62
N SER A 64 15.16 -29.16 23.41
CA SER A 64 15.20 -29.29 24.88
C SER A 64 16.10 -28.25 25.57
N LEU A 65 16.27 -27.08 24.95
CA LEU A 65 17.03 -25.95 25.49
C LEU A 65 16.17 -25.13 26.46
N VAL A 66 14.88 -25.00 26.15
CA VAL A 66 13.86 -24.34 26.96
C VAL A 66 12.84 -25.40 27.40
N THR A 67 12.78 -25.70 28.69
CA THR A 67 12.00 -26.85 29.21
C THR A 67 11.03 -26.47 30.33
N SER A 68 11.24 -25.31 30.97
CA SER A 68 10.45 -24.87 32.12
C SER A 68 9.83 -23.50 31.88
N ARG A 69 8.85 -23.13 32.69
CA ARG A 69 8.26 -21.79 32.67
C ARG A 69 9.30 -20.70 32.92
N ASN A 70 10.23 -20.94 33.85
CA ASN A 70 11.32 -20.01 34.14
C ASN A 70 12.21 -19.80 32.91
N HIS A 71 12.52 -20.86 32.16
CA HIS A 71 13.28 -20.73 30.91
C HIS A 71 12.54 -19.87 29.88
N LYS A 72 11.21 -20.00 29.77
CA LYS A 72 10.39 -19.18 28.86
C LYS A 72 10.39 -17.71 29.30
N ASP A 73 10.29 -17.44 30.60
CA ASP A 73 10.38 -16.08 31.15
C ASP A 73 11.76 -15.45 30.90
N SER A 74 12.84 -16.20 31.12
CA SER A 74 14.22 -15.79 30.80
C SER A 74 14.42 -15.49 29.32
N LEU A 75 13.89 -16.36 28.45
CA LEU A 75 13.93 -16.17 27.01
C LEU A 75 13.16 -14.92 26.57
N ARG A 76 11.97 -14.68 27.14
CA ARG A 76 11.22 -13.44 26.91
C ARG A 76 12.04 -12.22 27.30
N ARG A 77 12.70 -12.25 28.46
CA ARG A 77 13.59 -11.15 28.91
C ARG A 77 14.78 -10.96 27.97
N TYR A 78 15.34 -12.02 27.41
CA TYR A 78 16.36 -11.89 26.36
C TYR A 78 15.85 -11.20 25.09
N PHE A 79 14.60 -11.46 24.70
CA PHE A 79 13.99 -10.83 23.53
C PHE A 79 13.59 -9.37 23.76
N GLU A 80 13.07 -9.05 24.94
CA GLU A 80 12.42 -7.76 25.23
C GLU A 80 13.30 -6.79 26.05
N GLU A 81 14.18 -7.32 26.88
CA GLU A 81 15.07 -6.57 27.76
C GLU A 81 16.52 -6.63 27.24
N LYS A 82 17.44 -6.00 27.97
CA LYS A 82 18.88 -6.02 27.67
C LYS A 82 19.60 -7.22 28.30
N LEU A 83 18.90 -8.34 28.49
CA LEU A 83 19.53 -9.56 28.97
C LEU A 83 20.50 -10.06 27.89
N ASN A 84 21.76 -10.28 28.26
CA ASN A 84 22.77 -10.73 27.31
C ASN A 84 22.73 -12.27 27.15
N ILE A 85 23.43 -12.80 26.15
CA ILE A 85 23.35 -14.24 25.86
C ILE A 85 24.01 -15.12 26.94
N ASP A 86 25.01 -14.58 27.64
CA ASP A 86 25.67 -15.28 28.75
C ASP A 86 24.72 -15.41 29.95
N GLU A 87 23.99 -14.33 30.27
CA GLU A 87 22.92 -14.32 31.27
C GLU A 87 21.81 -15.28 30.90
N LEU A 88 21.36 -15.30 29.64
CA LEU A 88 20.36 -16.26 29.18
C LEU A 88 20.85 -17.69 29.39
N SER A 89 22.09 -17.98 28.98
CA SER A 89 22.65 -19.32 29.13
C SER A 89 22.76 -19.77 30.60
N ASN A 90 23.08 -18.84 31.50
CA ASN A 90 23.08 -19.09 32.94
C ASN A 90 21.66 -19.35 33.48
N GLU A 91 20.68 -18.51 33.10
CA GLU A 91 19.28 -18.66 33.52
C GLU A 91 18.63 -19.94 32.96
N LEU A 92 19.13 -20.46 31.85
CA LEU A 92 18.74 -21.77 31.29
C LEU A 92 19.49 -22.96 31.92
N GLY A 93 20.36 -22.71 32.92
CA GLY A 93 21.12 -23.75 33.64
C GLY A 93 22.26 -24.36 32.83
N ARG A 94 22.74 -23.68 31.77
CA ARG A 94 23.76 -24.21 30.85
C ARG A 94 25.14 -23.60 31.04
N GLY A 95 25.23 -22.43 31.68
CA GLY A 95 26.51 -21.78 31.92
C GLY A 95 27.18 -21.26 30.63
N THR A 96 28.47 -20.96 30.69
CA THR A 96 29.24 -20.47 29.53
C THR A 96 29.32 -21.48 28.37
N THR A 97 29.23 -22.78 28.65
CA THR A 97 29.25 -23.83 27.62
C THR A 97 27.96 -23.91 26.81
N GLY A 98 26.85 -23.35 27.30
CA GLY A 98 25.58 -23.25 26.57
C GLY A 98 25.52 -22.12 25.55
N VAL A 99 26.42 -21.13 25.65
CA VAL A 99 26.40 -19.93 24.79
C VAL A 99 26.58 -20.29 23.31
N PRO A 100 27.57 -21.10 22.89
CA PRO A 100 27.72 -21.49 21.49
C PRO A 100 26.51 -22.25 20.93
N ILE A 101 25.87 -23.08 21.77
CA ILE A 101 24.67 -23.83 21.40
C ILE A 101 23.52 -22.87 21.13
N LEU A 102 23.27 -21.93 22.05
CA LEU A 102 22.22 -20.92 21.88
C LEU A 102 22.49 -20.04 20.65
N GLN A 103 23.74 -19.60 20.44
CA GLN A 103 24.11 -18.82 19.27
C GLN A 103 23.78 -19.54 17.95
N ASN A 104 24.04 -20.84 17.88
CA ASN A 104 23.77 -21.64 16.69
C ASN A 104 22.27 -21.72 16.35
N HIS A 105 21.38 -21.69 17.36
CA HIS A 105 19.93 -21.61 17.13
C HIS A 105 19.48 -20.18 16.81
N LEU A 106 20.01 -19.18 17.53
CA LEU A 106 19.59 -17.78 17.40
C LEU A 106 20.01 -17.13 16.08
N VAL A 107 21.07 -17.62 15.43
CA VAL A 107 21.54 -17.10 14.13
C VAL A 107 20.49 -17.21 13.03
N SER A 108 19.58 -18.20 13.12
CA SER A 108 18.46 -18.38 12.20
C SER A 108 17.36 -17.33 12.37
N PHE A 109 17.42 -16.50 13.42
CA PHE A 109 16.40 -15.53 13.78
C PHE A 109 17.02 -14.13 14.01
N PRO A 110 17.55 -13.49 12.94
CA PRO A 110 18.38 -12.29 13.06
C PRO A 110 17.65 -11.06 13.63
N LEU A 111 16.31 -11.02 13.60
CA LEU A 111 15.53 -9.87 14.05
C LEU A 111 15.03 -9.97 15.49
N ILE A 112 15.17 -11.09 16.20
CA ILE A 112 14.53 -11.30 17.51
C ILE A 112 14.86 -10.23 18.56
N ARG A 113 16.03 -9.59 18.44
CA ARG A 113 16.49 -8.48 19.30
C ARG A 113 16.29 -7.09 18.69
N HIS A 114 16.02 -7.00 17.40
CA HIS A 114 15.82 -5.74 16.70
C HIS A 114 14.35 -5.33 16.92
N TRP A 115 14.10 -4.06 17.25
CA TRP A 115 12.77 -3.50 17.55
C TRP A 115 12.18 -3.74 18.96
N SER A 116 13.00 -3.75 20.01
CA SER A 116 12.48 -3.59 21.39
C SER A 116 12.17 -2.13 21.71
N ALA A 117 10.96 -1.86 22.23
CA ALA A 117 10.59 -0.51 22.71
C ALA A 117 11.48 -0.01 23.86
N ASN A 118 12.19 -0.92 24.53
CA ASN A 118 13.07 -0.61 25.66
C ASN A 118 14.53 -0.37 25.26
N ASP A 119 14.88 -0.53 23.98
CA ASP A 119 16.21 -0.19 23.50
C ASP A 119 16.27 1.30 23.11
N PRO A 120 17.09 2.14 23.78
CA PRO A 120 17.28 3.53 23.39
C PRO A 120 17.84 3.70 21.97
N ASN A 121 18.44 2.66 21.38
CA ASN A 121 18.87 2.64 19.98
C ASN A 121 17.77 2.19 19.00
N ALA A 122 16.58 1.83 19.48
CA ALA A 122 15.44 1.42 18.64
C ALA A 122 14.74 2.58 17.91
N ARG A 123 15.25 3.82 18.01
CA ARG A 123 14.85 4.91 17.12
C ARG A 123 15.52 4.71 15.76
N HIS A 124 14.97 3.79 14.97
CA HIS A 124 15.40 3.57 13.60
C HIS A 124 14.95 4.73 12.71
N THR A 125 15.87 5.27 11.91
CA THR A 125 15.56 6.25 10.85
C THR A 125 14.81 5.58 9.71
N PHE A 126 14.07 6.35 8.91
CA PHE A 126 13.33 5.85 7.75
C PHE A 126 14.21 5.01 6.81
N ASP A 127 15.41 5.49 6.47
CA ASP A 127 16.41 4.76 5.69
C ASP A 127 16.70 3.37 6.28
N ARG A 128 16.96 3.32 7.59
CA ARG A 128 17.25 2.06 8.29
C ARG A 128 16.05 1.12 8.30
N VAL A 129 14.83 1.64 8.48
CA VAL A 129 13.61 0.81 8.43
C VAL A 129 13.46 0.17 7.05
N ILE A 130 13.70 0.93 5.97
CA ILE A 130 13.64 0.41 4.61
C ILE A 130 14.69 -0.68 4.39
N ASP A 131 15.92 -0.46 4.84
CA ASP A 131 16.99 -1.45 4.70
C ASP A 131 16.71 -2.73 5.49
N ASP A 132 16.03 -2.64 6.63
CA ASP A 132 15.59 -3.80 7.42
C ASP A 132 14.42 -4.55 6.75
N VAL A 133 13.54 -3.86 5.99
CA VAL A 133 12.38 -4.47 5.30
C VAL A 133 12.75 -5.10 3.96
N LYS A 134 13.64 -4.46 3.18
CA LYS A 134 14.00 -4.93 1.82
C LYS A 134 14.39 -6.41 1.71
N PRO A 135 15.17 -6.99 2.64
CA PRO A 135 15.55 -8.40 2.60
C PRO A 135 14.36 -9.38 2.56
N PHE A 136 13.20 -9.00 3.10
CA PHE A 136 11.99 -9.83 3.05
C PHE A 136 11.40 -9.99 1.64
N PHE A 137 11.75 -9.07 0.74
CA PHE A 137 11.30 -9.05 -0.64
C PHE A 137 12.43 -9.38 -1.63
N ALA A 138 13.63 -9.69 -1.12
CA ALA A 138 14.76 -10.08 -1.94
C ALA A 138 14.51 -11.43 -2.60
N LEU A 139 14.97 -11.56 -3.84
CA LEU A 139 14.93 -12.85 -4.53
C LEU A 139 15.86 -13.84 -3.81
N PRO A 140 15.45 -15.11 -3.65
CA PRO A 140 16.34 -16.16 -3.18
C PRO A 140 17.58 -16.24 -4.06
N THR A 141 18.73 -16.57 -3.49
CA THR A 141 19.97 -16.82 -4.26
C THR A 141 19.83 -17.96 -5.26
N THR A 142 18.82 -18.81 -5.09
CA THR A 142 18.47 -19.93 -5.97
C THR A 142 17.45 -19.57 -7.05
N ALA A 143 17.01 -18.30 -7.14
CA ALA A 143 16.02 -17.89 -8.14
C ALA A 143 16.59 -18.02 -9.57
N PRO A 144 15.78 -18.46 -10.56
CA PRO A 144 16.20 -18.52 -11.95
C PRO A 144 16.71 -17.18 -12.46
N VAL A 145 17.75 -17.22 -13.29
CA VAL A 145 18.27 -16.03 -13.98
C VAL A 145 17.16 -15.40 -14.82
N GLY A 146 16.89 -14.11 -14.60
CA GLY A 146 15.82 -13.38 -15.27
C GLY A 146 14.49 -13.31 -14.50
N THR A 147 14.42 -13.87 -13.28
CA THR A 147 13.26 -13.66 -12.41
C THR A 147 13.14 -12.17 -12.07
N PRO A 148 12.00 -11.51 -12.34
CA PRO A 148 11.82 -10.11 -12.02
C PRO A 148 11.86 -9.90 -10.49
N PRO A 149 12.43 -8.77 -10.01
CA PRO A 149 12.42 -8.44 -8.60
C PRO A 149 10.98 -8.26 -8.09
N ASN A 150 10.76 -8.53 -6.80
CA ASN A 150 9.48 -8.27 -6.16
C ASN A 150 9.11 -6.78 -6.32
N PRO A 151 7.88 -6.43 -6.75
CA PRO A 151 7.46 -5.04 -6.92
C PRO A 151 7.62 -4.18 -5.67
N ALA A 152 7.50 -4.77 -4.47
CA ALA A 152 7.68 -4.09 -3.20
C ALA A 152 9.06 -3.41 -3.09
N THR A 153 10.11 -4.00 -3.66
CA THR A 153 11.47 -3.42 -3.62
C THR A 153 11.53 -2.08 -4.33
N ASN A 154 10.89 -1.95 -5.50
CA ASN A 154 10.83 -0.69 -6.23
C ASN A 154 10.00 0.36 -5.47
N LEU A 155 8.88 -0.05 -4.87
CA LEU A 155 8.03 0.84 -4.06
C LEU A 155 8.77 1.38 -2.82
N LEU A 156 9.61 0.54 -2.20
CA LEU A 156 10.48 0.95 -1.08
C LEU A 156 11.53 1.96 -1.54
N ASP A 157 12.16 1.76 -2.71
CA ASP A 157 13.11 2.72 -3.27
C ASP A 157 12.46 4.07 -3.59
N GLU A 158 11.28 4.05 -4.20
CA GLU A 158 10.49 5.25 -4.46
C GLU A 158 10.13 6.00 -3.17
N ALA A 159 9.72 5.26 -2.12
CA ALA A 159 9.43 5.85 -0.81
C ALA A 159 10.67 6.49 -0.18
N LEU A 160 11.84 5.85 -0.29
CA LEU A 160 13.10 6.39 0.21
C LEU A 160 13.50 7.69 -0.49
N ILE A 161 13.40 7.73 -1.83
CA ILE A 161 13.71 8.91 -2.64
C ILE A 161 12.77 10.07 -2.26
N ARG A 162 11.48 9.77 -2.11
CA ARG A 162 10.48 10.74 -1.69
C ARG A 162 10.78 11.31 -0.30
N HIS A 163 11.04 10.44 0.68
CA HIS A 163 11.37 10.85 2.05
C HIS A 163 12.62 11.74 2.12
N LYS A 164 13.67 11.41 1.37
CA LYS A 164 14.90 12.24 1.27
C LYS A 164 14.60 13.62 0.70
N THR A 165 13.74 13.68 -0.31
CA THR A 165 13.32 14.93 -0.95
C THR A 165 12.47 15.78 0.00
N ARG A 166 11.58 15.16 0.77
CA ARG A 166 10.80 15.79 1.85
C ARG A 166 11.70 16.37 2.96
N ASN A 167 12.68 15.61 3.46
CA ASN A 167 13.57 16.10 4.51
C ASN A 167 14.40 17.30 4.04
N LYS A 168 14.89 17.28 2.80
CA LYS A 168 15.59 18.42 2.21
C LYS A 168 14.72 19.68 2.22
N PHE A 169 13.42 19.56 1.97
CA PHE A 169 12.50 20.69 2.03
C PHE A 169 12.40 21.34 3.41
N TYR A 170 12.31 20.56 4.50
CA TYR A 170 12.16 21.14 5.83
C TYR A 170 13.41 21.91 6.30
N HIS A 171 14.56 21.61 5.71
CA HIS A 171 15.85 22.15 6.11
C HIS A 171 16.44 23.17 5.14
N ASP A 172 15.89 23.28 3.92
CA ASP A 172 16.34 24.25 2.91
C ASP A 172 15.26 25.32 2.70
N GLN A 173 15.44 26.47 3.36
CA GLN A 173 14.53 27.62 3.24
C GLN A 173 14.49 28.21 1.82
N ASN A 174 15.47 27.89 0.98
CA ASN A 174 15.48 28.31 -0.43
C ASN A 174 14.63 27.38 -1.32
N LEU A 175 14.32 26.16 -0.86
CA LEU A 175 13.35 25.25 -1.51
C LEU A 175 11.91 25.57 -1.11
N SER A 176 11.55 26.86 -1.16
CA SER A 176 10.19 27.36 -0.93
C SER A 176 9.11 26.68 -1.79
N GLY A 177 9.50 26.02 -2.89
CA GLY A 177 8.62 25.20 -3.71
C GLY A 177 9.10 23.75 -3.85
N LEU A 178 8.70 22.86 -2.94
CA LEU A 178 8.45 21.49 -3.40
C LEU A 178 7.23 21.61 -4.30
N ASP A 179 7.44 21.61 -5.62
CA ASP A 179 6.35 21.60 -6.59
C ASP A 179 5.68 20.23 -6.55
N ILE A 180 4.83 20.04 -5.53
CA ILE A 180 3.94 18.89 -5.36
C ILE A 180 2.65 19.24 -6.07
N ASN A 181 2.53 18.78 -7.30
CA ASN A 181 1.29 18.81 -8.04
C ASN A 181 0.40 17.62 -7.67
N ASP A 182 -0.83 17.65 -8.16
CA ASP A 182 -1.82 16.58 -7.93
C ASP A 182 -1.30 15.20 -8.42
N GLU A 183 -0.54 15.16 -9.51
CA GLU A 183 0.01 13.94 -10.11
C GLU A 183 1.00 13.24 -9.17
N LYS A 184 2.00 13.97 -8.64
CA LYS A 184 2.97 13.42 -7.69
C LYS A 184 2.28 12.90 -6.43
N CYS A 185 1.24 13.59 -5.97
CA CYS A 185 0.48 13.15 -4.80
C CYS A 185 -0.36 11.91 -5.07
N LEU A 186 -1.05 11.84 -6.21
CA LEU A 186 -1.78 10.64 -6.62
C LEU A 186 -0.86 9.44 -6.75
N SER A 187 0.33 9.64 -7.34
CA SER A 187 1.34 8.60 -7.45
C SER A 187 1.79 8.09 -6.08
N ALA A 188 2.10 9.00 -5.15
CA ALA A 188 2.50 8.62 -3.79
C ALA A 188 1.40 7.87 -3.04
N LEU A 189 0.14 8.33 -3.12
CA LEU A 189 -1.01 7.65 -2.51
C LEU A 189 -1.19 6.22 -3.06
N CYS A 190 -1.12 6.06 -4.39
CA CYS A 190 -1.31 4.75 -5.00
C CYS A 190 -0.14 3.80 -4.67
N ALA A 191 1.10 4.29 -4.73
CA ALA A 191 2.29 3.52 -4.32
C ALA A 191 2.23 3.08 -2.85
N MET A 192 1.67 3.92 -1.97
CA MET A 192 1.43 3.55 -0.57
C MET A 192 0.45 2.37 -0.46
N PHE A 193 -0.67 2.40 -1.17
CA PHE A 193 -1.64 1.29 -1.12
C PHE A 193 -1.00 -0.01 -1.62
N ASP A 194 -0.26 0.05 -2.73
CA ASP A 194 0.39 -1.11 -3.31
C ASP A 194 1.48 -1.67 -2.37
N LEU A 195 2.23 -0.79 -1.70
CA LEU A 195 3.24 -1.20 -0.74
C LEU A 195 2.60 -1.86 0.50
N VAL A 196 1.53 -1.29 1.03
CA VAL A 196 0.81 -1.85 2.19
C VAL A 196 0.21 -3.22 1.84
N ASP A 197 -0.33 -3.40 0.63
CA ASP A 197 -0.82 -4.71 0.16
C ASP A 197 0.31 -5.77 0.08
N HIS A 198 1.51 -5.36 -0.32
CA HIS A 198 2.68 -6.24 -0.30
C HIS A 198 3.21 -6.56 1.11
N LEU A 199 3.11 -5.60 2.05
CA LEU A 199 3.53 -5.80 3.43
C LEU A 199 2.56 -6.72 4.19
N PHE A 200 1.27 -6.59 3.94
CA PHE A 200 0.22 -7.28 4.70
C PHE A 200 -0.69 -8.09 3.78
N PRO A 201 -0.52 -9.43 3.69
CA PRO A 201 -1.30 -10.28 2.78
C PRO A 201 -2.82 -10.20 2.96
N THR A 202 -3.31 -9.78 4.13
CA THR A 202 -4.74 -9.63 4.43
C THR A 202 -5.29 -8.24 4.09
N PHE A 203 -4.45 -7.26 3.71
CA PHE A 203 -4.87 -5.88 3.46
C PHE A 203 -6.01 -5.77 2.44
N SER A 204 -5.86 -6.45 1.30
CA SER A 204 -6.90 -6.48 0.27
C SER A 204 -8.25 -7.00 0.79
N ASP A 205 -8.26 -7.99 1.67
CA ASP A 205 -9.50 -8.54 2.23
C ASP A 205 -10.08 -7.63 3.32
N GLU A 206 -9.26 -7.02 4.16
CA GLU A 206 -9.69 -6.04 5.16
C GLU A 206 -10.30 -4.80 4.50
N VAL A 207 -9.66 -4.28 3.43
CA VAL A 207 -10.18 -3.14 2.66
C VAL A 207 -11.53 -3.44 2.00
N LYS A 208 -11.78 -4.68 1.54
CA LYS A 208 -13.09 -5.05 0.97
C LYS A 208 -14.24 -4.86 1.95
N SER A 209 -13.99 -5.06 3.25
CA SER A 209 -14.98 -4.84 4.31
C SER A 209 -15.18 -3.35 4.66
N LYS A 210 -14.24 -2.48 4.26
CA LYS A 210 -14.25 -1.04 4.55
C LYS A 210 -14.64 -0.22 3.33
N HIS A 211 -15.96 -0.15 3.09
CA HIS A 211 -16.59 0.47 1.91
C HIS A 211 -16.02 1.84 1.51
N THR A 212 -15.81 2.74 2.47
CA THR A 212 -15.30 4.09 2.23
C THR A 212 -13.86 4.07 1.72
N VAL A 213 -12.94 3.41 2.43
CA VAL A 213 -11.52 3.31 2.04
C VAL A 213 -11.38 2.66 0.67
N ARG A 214 -12.11 1.57 0.44
CA ARG A 214 -12.17 0.90 -0.85
C ARG A 214 -12.54 1.86 -1.98
N CYS A 215 -13.60 2.64 -1.78
CA CYS A 215 -14.06 3.61 -2.78
C CYS A 215 -13.02 4.71 -3.01
N GLN A 216 -12.39 5.22 -1.94
CA GLN A 216 -11.33 6.21 -2.03
C GLN A 216 -10.15 5.70 -2.87
N ILE A 217 -9.64 4.49 -2.58
CA ILE A 217 -8.54 3.86 -3.33
C ILE A 217 -8.90 3.74 -4.81
N GLY A 218 -10.10 3.25 -5.12
CA GLY A 218 -10.57 3.11 -6.51
C GLY A 218 -10.61 4.43 -7.27
N VAL A 219 -11.13 5.49 -6.65
CA VAL A 219 -11.19 6.84 -7.25
C VAL A 219 -9.79 7.41 -7.45
N LEU A 220 -8.88 7.24 -6.49
CA LEU A 220 -7.51 7.75 -6.58
C LEU A 220 -6.72 7.05 -7.71
N ARG A 221 -6.83 5.72 -7.84
CA ARG A 221 -6.23 4.96 -8.95
C ARG A 221 -6.79 5.38 -10.32
N LEU A 222 -8.10 5.63 -10.39
CA LEU A 222 -8.73 6.15 -11.61
C LEU A 222 -8.19 7.54 -11.98
N LYS A 223 -8.09 8.44 -11.01
CA LYS A 223 -7.51 9.78 -11.20
C LYS A 223 -6.05 9.72 -11.65
N GLN A 224 -5.24 8.84 -11.04
CA GLN A 224 -3.85 8.64 -11.44
C GLN A 224 -3.76 8.16 -12.90
N THR A 225 -4.61 7.21 -13.29
CA THR A 225 -4.62 6.71 -14.67
C THR A 225 -5.02 7.83 -15.65
N ALA A 226 -6.00 8.65 -15.28
CA ALA A 226 -6.41 9.81 -16.10
C ALA A 226 -5.31 10.88 -16.21
N SER A 227 -4.52 11.12 -15.15
CA SER A 227 -3.40 12.07 -15.19
C SER A 227 -2.26 11.61 -16.09
N LEU A 228 -2.08 10.30 -16.28
CA LEU A 228 -1.07 9.71 -17.18
C LEU A 228 -1.46 9.77 -18.68
N GLY A 229 -2.41 10.62 -19.04
CA GLY A 229 -2.78 10.90 -20.43
C GLY A 229 -4.06 10.22 -20.91
N HIS A 230 -4.68 9.36 -20.10
CA HIS A 230 -5.94 8.69 -20.44
C HIS A 230 -7.17 9.53 -20.06
N ARG A 231 -7.27 10.74 -20.63
CA ARG A 231 -8.33 11.71 -20.30
C ARG A 231 -9.74 11.18 -20.56
N GLU A 232 -9.87 10.21 -21.47
CA GLU A 232 -11.10 9.52 -21.82
C GLU A 232 -11.73 8.81 -20.61
N LEU A 233 -10.92 8.43 -19.62
CA LEU A 233 -11.39 7.87 -18.34
C LEU A 233 -12.17 8.87 -17.48
N SER A 234 -11.97 10.17 -17.73
CA SER A 234 -12.67 11.23 -16.98
C SER A 234 -14.15 11.26 -17.33
N GLN A 235 -14.56 10.87 -18.54
CA GLN A 235 -15.96 10.93 -18.96
C GLN A 235 -16.89 10.01 -18.14
N PRO A 236 -16.64 8.69 -18.03
CA PRO A 236 -17.48 7.81 -17.22
C PRO A 236 -17.44 8.21 -15.73
N TYR A 237 -16.30 8.73 -15.27
CA TYR A 237 -16.16 9.26 -13.92
C TYR A 237 -17.08 10.47 -13.65
N GLU A 238 -17.01 11.49 -14.50
CA GLU A 238 -17.85 12.68 -14.40
C GLU A 238 -19.33 12.36 -14.56
N ALA A 239 -19.68 11.42 -15.45
CA ALA A 239 -21.05 10.96 -15.60
C ALA A 239 -21.58 10.33 -14.31
N ALA A 240 -20.78 9.50 -13.63
CA ALA A 240 -21.15 8.91 -12.34
C ALA A 240 -21.33 9.98 -11.25
N LEU A 241 -20.41 10.97 -11.18
CA LEU A 241 -20.53 12.10 -10.26
C LEU A 241 -21.82 12.90 -10.51
N GLN A 242 -22.12 13.22 -11.77
CA GLN A 242 -23.31 14.01 -12.14
C GLN A 242 -24.62 13.28 -11.82
N LEU A 243 -24.67 11.96 -12.03
CA LEU A 243 -25.86 11.16 -11.71
C LEU A 243 -26.23 11.26 -10.24
N LEU A 244 -25.24 11.16 -9.35
CA LEU A 244 -25.49 11.24 -7.91
C LEU A 244 -25.60 12.68 -7.41
N LYS A 245 -24.95 13.66 -8.06
CA LYS A 245 -25.11 15.08 -7.73
C LYS A 245 -26.58 15.52 -7.80
N LYS A 246 -27.37 14.99 -8.75
CA LYS A 246 -28.80 15.32 -8.88
C LYS A 246 -29.63 15.00 -7.62
N GLY A 247 -29.17 14.09 -6.75
CA GLY A 247 -29.81 13.75 -5.48
C GLY A 247 -29.29 14.56 -4.28
N HIS A 248 -28.19 15.30 -4.41
CA HIS A 248 -27.61 16.12 -3.35
C HIS A 248 -28.09 17.56 -3.48
N LYS A 249 -28.81 18.06 -2.46
CA LYS A 249 -29.46 19.39 -2.42
C LYS A 249 -28.51 20.59 -2.38
N TYR A 250 -27.20 20.39 -2.38
CA TYR A 250 -26.23 21.46 -2.19
C TYR A 250 -25.30 21.62 -3.40
N ASP A 251 -25.24 22.84 -3.92
CA ASP A 251 -24.27 23.26 -4.92
C ASP A 251 -22.92 23.53 -4.22
N PHE A 252 -22.18 22.47 -3.95
CA PHE A 252 -20.82 22.57 -3.45
C PHE A 252 -19.80 22.55 -4.60
N GLU A 253 -18.61 23.09 -4.32
CA GLU A 253 -17.42 22.89 -5.15
C GLU A 253 -17.22 21.40 -5.48
N ARG A 254 -16.73 21.10 -6.69
CA ARG A 254 -16.64 19.73 -7.24
C ARG A 254 -15.95 18.72 -6.30
N ARG A 255 -14.90 19.13 -5.59
CA ARG A 255 -14.18 18.29 -4.62
C ARG A 255 -14.97 18.00 -3.35
N SER A 256 -15.77 18.94 -2.86
CA SER A 256 -16.65 18.73 -1.70
C SER A 256 -17.80 17.77 -2.02
N VAL A 257 -18.34 17.82 -3.25
CA VAL A 257 -19.30 16.83 -3.75
C VAL A 257 -18.66 15.46 -3.86
N GLU A 258 -17.47 15.38 -4.45
CA GLU A 258 -16.71 14.15 -4.58
C GLU A 258 -16.39 13.52 -3.21
N HIS A 259 -15.84 14.30 -2.29
CA HIS A 259 -15.59 13.87 -0.91
C HIS A 259 -16.87 13.33 -0.26
N SER A 260 -17.97 14.08 -0.34
CA SER A 260 -19.26 13.67 0.21
C SER A 260 -19.75 12.36 -0.43
N LEU A 261 -19.66 12.20 -1.75
CA LEU A 261 -20.11 10.99 -2.44
C LEU A 261 -19.27 9.77 -2.07
N VAL A 262 -17.95 9.92 -2.03
CA VAL A 262 -17.00 8.86 -1.65
C VAL A 262 -17.15 8.46 -0.19
N HIS A 263 -17.52 9.39 0.70
CA HIS A 263 -17.66 9.12 2.14
C HIS A 263 -19.07 8.67 2.56
N THR A 264 -20.13 9.27 2.00
CA THR A 264 -21.52 9.09 2.50
C THR A 264 -22.34 8.09 1.71
N VAL A 265 -22.03 7.88 0.42
CA VAL A 265 -22.77 6.99 -0.48
C VAL A 265 -21.83 6.15 -1.35
N SER A 266 -20.70 5.75 -0.77
CA SER A 266 -19.58 5.04 -1.39
C SER A 266 -20.02 3.90 -2.32
N ASP A 267 -20.84 2.96 -1.83
CA ASP A 267 -21.31 1.82 -2.63
C ASP A 267 -22.18 2.22 -3.82
N ARG A 268 -23.07 3.20 -3.65
CA ARG A 268 -23.92 3.69 -4.74
C ARG A 268 -23.09 4.42 -5.79
N PHE A 269 -22.09 5.18 -5.35
CA PHE A 269 -21.16 5.86 -6.24
C PHE A 269 -20.33 4.87 -7.03
N PHE A 270 -19.76 3.88 -6.34
CA PHE A 270 -18.92 2.87 -6.98
C PHE A 270 -19.70 1.94 -7.90
N GLY A 271 -20.95 1.60 -7.54
CA GLY A 271 -21.89 0.92 -8.44
C GLY A 271 -22.25 1.74 -9.67
N SER A 272 -22.50 3.05 -9.50
CA SER A 272 -22.76 3.97 -10.62
C SER A 272 -21.55 4.07 -11.55
N LEU A 273 -20.34 4.15 -10.99
CA LEU A 273 -19.09 4.16 -11.73
C LEU A 273 -18.94 2.89 -12.58
N ARG A 274 -19.12 1.71 -11.97
CA ARG A 274 -19.09 0.42 -12.68
C ARG A 274 -20.03 0.40 -13.89
N GLU A 275 -21.26 0.87 -13.73
CA GLU A 275 -22.24 0.91 -14.82
C GLU A 275 -21.88 1.95 -15.89
N GLN A 276 -21.32 3.11 -15.54
CA GLN A 276 -20.85 4.07 -16.54
C GLN A 276 -19.69 3.52 -17.39
N PHE A 277 -18.77 2.76 -16.79
CA PHE A 277 -17.70 2.09 -17.52
C PHE A 277 -18.26 1.04 -18.50
N LYS A 278 -19.15 0.14 -18.04
CA LYS A 278 -19.80 -0.84 -18.91
C LYS A 278 -20.54 -0.19 -20.08
N ASN A 279 -21.31 0.86 -19.80
CA ASN A 279 -22.05 1.59 -20.84
C ASN A 279 -21.13 2.25 -21.86
N THR A 280 -20.00 2.79 -21.41
CA THR A 280 -19.01 3.42 -22.30
C THR A 280 -18.33 2.37 -23.19
N ILE A 281 -17.91 1.24 -22.62
CA ILE A 281 -17.35 0.10 -23.36
C ILE A 281 -18.35 -0.40 -24.41
N ALA A 282 -19.62 -0.62 -24.03
CA ALA A 282 -20.66 -1.07 -24.95
C ALA A 282 -20.88 -0.09 -26.12
N LYS A 283 -20.88 1.23 -25.85
CA LYS A 283 -21.00 2.26 -26.91
C LYS A 283 -19.82 2.22 -27.90
N LEU A 284 -18.61 2.05 -27.39
CA LEU A 284 -17.41 1.91 -28.24
C LEU A 284 -17.48 0.64 -29.08
N GLN A 285 -17.89 -0.49 -28.49
CA GLN A 285 -18.05 -1.76 -29.19
C GLN A 285 -19.09 -1.67 -30.31
N VAL A 286 -20.23 -1.01 -30.06
CA VAL A 286 -21.25 -0.77 -31.11
C VAL A 286 -20.67 0.03 -32.27
N ARG A 287 -19.78 0.99 -32.01
CA ARG A 287 -19.13 1.78 -33.07
C ARG A 287 -18.09 0.97 -33.84
N ILE A 288 -17.30 0.14 -33.18
CA ILE A 288 -16.37 -0.81 -33.83
C ILE A 288 -17.15 -1.77 -34.73
N ASN A 289 -18.22 -2.40 -34.22
CA ASN A 289 -19.05 -3.31 -34.99
C ASN A 289 -19.64 -2.63 -36.24
N LYS A 290 -20.06 -1.35 -36.14
CA LYS A 290 -20.51 -0.58 -37.31
C LYS A 290 -19.41 -0.43 -38.36
N ILE A 291 -18.17 -0.15 -37.95
CA ILE A 291 -17.02 -0.04 -38.86
C ILE A 291 -16.73 -1.40 -39.52
N ASP A 292 -16.74 -2.49 -38.75
CA ASP A 292 -16.49 -3.85 -39.25
C ASP A 292 -17.52 -4.31 -40.28
N THR A 293 -18.77 -3.86 -40.15
CA THR A 293 -19.84 -4.15 -41.12
C THR A 293 -19.82 -3.27 -42.38
N MET A 294 -18.91 -2.29 -42.48
CA MET A 294 -18.83 -1.44 -43.66
C MET A 294 -18.27 -2.22 -44.85
N ALA A 295 -18.96 -2.19 -45.99
CA ALA A 295 -18.50 -2.87 -47.20
C ALA A 295 -17.17 -2.33 -47.76
N ARG A 296 -16.86 -1.05 -47.51
CA ARG A 296 -15.63 -0.36 -47.95
C ARG A 296 -15.16 0.64 -46.88
N PRO A 297 -14.48 0.18 -45.80
CA PRO A 297 -13.93 1.09 -44.81
C PRO A 297 -12.80 1.93 -45.43
N LYS A 298 -12.76 3.22 -45.09
CA LYS A 298 -11.66 4.12 -45.44
C LYS A 298 -10.56 4.02 -44.38
N GLN A 299 -9.36 4.52 -44.69
CA GLN A 299 -8.25 4.55 -43.72
C GLN A 299 -8.67 5.22 -42.41
N ASP A 300 -9.36 6.37 -42.47
CA ASP A 300 -9.88 7.06 -41.28
C ASP A 300 -10.78 6.18 -40.40
N HIS A 301 -11.54 5.25 -40.99
CA HIS A 301 -12.38 4.32 -40.22
C HIS A 301 -11.54 3.22 -39.55
N ILE A 302 -10.47 2.77 -40.22
CA ILE A 302 -9.54 1.79 -39.66
C ILE A 302 -8.78 2.42 -38.49
N ASP A 303 -8.34 3.67 -38.64
CA ASP A 303 -7.67 4.42 -37.59
C ASP A 303 -8.62 4.65 -36.40
N GLU A 304 -9.87 5.08 -36.66
CA GLU A 304 -10.91 5.22 -35.63
C GLU A 304 -11.15 3.90 -34.88
N LYS A 305 -11.20 2.77 -35.59
CA LYS A 305 -11.37 1.44 -34.97
C LYS A 305 -10.21 1.13 -34.03
N ASN A 306 -8.97 1.26 -34.50
CA ASN A 306 -7.76 0.98 -33.72
C ASN A 306 -7.70 1.82 -32.43
N ASP A 307 -8.07 3.10 -32.53
CA ASP A 307 -8.11 3.99 -31.36
C ASP A 307 -9.18 3.58 -30.35
N LYS A 308 -10.36 3.15 -30.82
CA LYS A 308 -11.44 2.66 -29.94
C LYS A 308 -11.10 1.33 -29.30
N GLU A 309 -10.43 0.43 -30.00
CA GLU A 309 -9.97 -0.85 -29.44
C GLU A 309 -8.97 -0.62 -28.30
N LYS A 310 -7.98 0.27 -28.49
CA LYS A 310 -7.06 0.68 -27.41
C LYS A 310 -7.82 1.26 -26.22
N LEU A 311 -8.80 2.13 -26.48
CA LEU A 311 -9.61 2.73 -25.41
C LEU A 311 -10.43 1.68 -24.64
N ILE A 312 -11.02 0.69 -25.34
CA ILE A 312 -11.73 -0.42 -24.69
C ILE A 312 -10.78 -1.21 -23.78
N GLN A 313 -9.56 -1.50 -24.22
CA GLN A 313 -8.58 -2.22 -23.38
C GLN A 313 -8.27 -1.45 -22.08
N ILE A 314 -8.08 -0.13 -22.18
CA ILE A 314 -7.84 0.73 -21.02
C ILE A 314 -9.06 0.75 -20.08
N LEU A 315 -10.27 0.95 -20.63
CA LEU A 315 -11.52 0.97 -19.85
C LEU A 315 -11.80 -0.39 -19.19
N GLN A 316 -11.51 -1.49 -19.87
CA GLN A 316 -11.69 -2.84 -19.34
C GLN A 316 -10.75 -3.10 -18.16
N LYS A 317 -9.47 -2.72 -18.28
CA LYS A 317 -8.52 -2.81 -17.18
C LYS A 317 -8.99 -2.05 -15.93
N GLN A 318 -9.53 -0.84 -16.12
CA GLN A 318 -10.09 -0.05 -15.01
C GLN A 318 -11.37 -0.67 -14.43
N LEU A 319 -12.24 -1.21 -15.28
CA LEU A 319 -13.44 -1.91 -14.85
C LEU A 319 -13.10 -3.16 -14.03
N ASP A 320 -12.08 -3.92 -14.44
CA ASP A 320 -11.60 -5.10 -13.73
C ASP A 320 -11.02 -4.73 -12.36
N GLN A 321 -10.28 -3.62 -12.27
CA GLN A 321 -9.82 -3.08 -11.00
C GLN A 321 -10.99 -2.65 -10.09
N ILE A 322 -11.98 -1.96 -10.63
CA ILE A 322 -13.21 -1.60 -9.89
C ILE A 322 -13.92 -2.85 -9.39
N ASN A 323 -14.05 -3.88 -10.22
CA ASN A 323 -14.67 -5.15 -9.85
C ASN A 323 -13.88 -5.91 -8.77
N ALA A 324 -12.55 -5.96 -8.88
CA ALA A 324 -11.68 -6.58 -7.89
C ALA A 324 -11.83 -5.90 -6.51
N LEU A 325 -11.95 -4.58 -6.50
CA LEU A 325 -12.23 -3.81 -5.28
C LEU A 325 -13.64 -4.10 -4.75
N LEU A 326 -14.66 -4.12 -5.62
CA LEU A 326 -16.06 -4.37 -5.22
C LEU A 326 -16.30 -5.77 -4.63
N GLY A 327 -15.43 -6.73 -4.93
CA GLY A 327 -15.72 -8.16 -4.75
C GLY A 327 -16.61 -8.69 -5.88
N ALA A 328 -16.55 -9.99 -6.14
CA ALA A 328 -17.50 -10.62 -7.06
C ALA A 328 -18.94 -10.36 -6.57
N PRO A 329 -19.88 -10.07 -7.48
CA PRO A 329 -21.27 -9.79 -7.11
C PRO A 329 -21.93 -10.95 -6.35
#